data_AF-A0A8F4QJQ4-F1
#
_entry.id   AF-A0A8F4QJQ4-F1
#
_cell.length_a   1.000
_cell.length_b   1.000
_cell.length_c   1.000
_cell.angle_alpha   90.00
_cell.angle_beta   90.00
_cell.angle_gamma   90.00
#
_symmetry.space_group_name_H-M   'P 1'
#
loop_
_entity.id
_entity.type
_entity.pdbx_description
1 polymer ?
#
loop_
_entity_poly.entity_id
_entity_poly.type
_entity_poly.pdbx_seq_one_letter_code
_entity_poly.pdbx_strand_id
1 'polypeptide(L)' 'MSIHEIFCETRDFTSGGASKLSTIIHECMHFTDTFGSKDWKYTITKFLAIWGQENPRQAINTADSLAGYVAYEY' A
#
# COMPACT_ATOMS: atom_id res chain seq x y z
N MET A 1 4.12 -7.22 -0.91
CA MET A 1 3.76 -7.67 -2.29
C MET A 1 5.11 -7.86 -3.01
N SER A 2 5.18 -8.15 -4.31
CA SER A 2 6.44 -8.00 -5.05
C SER A 2 6.14 -7.64 -6.50
N ILE A 3 7.04 -6.91 -7.15
CA ILE A 3 6.87 -6.59 -8.58
C ILE A 3 7.10 -7.87 -9.39
N HIS A 4 6.03 -8.35 -10.02
CA HIS A 4 6.04 -9.51 -10.92
C HIS A 4 5.23 -9.21 -12.19
N GLU A 5 5.15 -10.14 -13.13
CA GLU A 5 4.51 -9.99 -14.45
C GLU A 5 3.16 -9.24 -14.46
N ILE A 6 2.28 -9.48 -13.47
CA ILE A 6 0.97 -8.81 -13.34
C ILE A 6 1.11 -7.27 -13.21
N PHE A 7 2.24 -6.78 -12.69
CA PHE A 7 2.53 -5.36 -12.59
C PHE A 7 2.53 -4.66 -13.96
N CYS A 8 3.03 -5.35 -14.99
CA CYS A 8 3.10 -4.80 -16.35
C CYS A 8 1.71 -4.56 -16.95
N GLU A 9 0.74 -5.37 -16.56
CA GLU A 9 -0.66 -5.32 -17.03
C GLU A 9 -1.55 -4.45 -16.13
N THR A 10 -1.06 -4.07 -14.96
CA THR A 10 -1.79 -3.23 -14.02
C THR A 10 -1.90 -1.80 -14.56
N ARG A 11 -3.02 -1.14 -14.29
CA ARG A 11 -3.24 0.28 -14.63
C ARG A 11 -2.19 1.17 -13.95
N ASP A 12 -1.81 2.26 -14.61
CA ASP A 12 -0.76 3.14 -14.09
C ASP A 12 -1.16 3.81 -12.76
N PHE A 13 -2.43 4.21 -12.62
CA PHE A 13 -2.98 4.83 -11.42
C PHE A 13 -4.46 4.47 -11.19
N THR A 14 -4.87 4.39 -9.93
CA THR A 14 -6.27 4.43 -9.48
C THR A 14 -6.33 4.82 -8.02
N SER A 15 -7.38 5.52 -7.59
CA SER A 15 -7.63 5.84 -6.17
C SER A 15 -8.38 4.75 -5.41
N GLY A 16 -8.90 3.73 -6.09
CA GLY A 16 -9.82 2.75 -5.51
C GLY A 16 -9.29 1.31 -5.45
N GLY A 17 -8.02 1.09 -5.75
CA GLY A 17 -7.46 -0.24 -5.91
C GLY A 17 -5.94 -0.24 -6.08
N ALA A 18 -5.36 -1.40 -6.38
CA ALA A 18 -3.96 -1.48 -6.77
C ALA A 18 -3.72 -0.83 -8.14
N SER A 19 -2.60 -0.12 -8.25
CA SER A 19 -2.06 0.49 -9.46
C SER A 19 -0.54 0.35 -9.50
N LYS A 20 0.09 0.59 -10.65
CA LYS A 20 1.56 0.64 -10.72
C LYS A 20 2.13 1.66 -9.74
N LEU A 21 1.53 2.85 -9.65
CA LEU A 21 1.97 3.88 -8.68
C LEU A 21 1.91 3.36 -7.24
N SER A 22 0.76 2.85 -6.80
CA SER A 22 0.59 2.38 -5.42
C SER A 22 1.48 1.18 -5.11
N THR A 23 1.72 0.29 -6.09
CA THR A 23 2.64 -0.84 -5.94
C THR A 23 4.08 -0.37 -5.81
N ILE A 24 4.55 0.57 -6.63
CA ILE A 24 5.91 1.12 -6.48
C ILE A 24 6.08 1.74 -5.09
N ILE A 25 5.11 2.55 -4.65
CA ILE A 25 5.15 3.19 -3.33
C ILE A 25 5.19 2.10 -2.23
N HIS A 26 4.30 1.10 -2.30
CA HIS A 26 4.27 -0.03 -1.37
C HIS A 26 5.64 -0.70 -1.22
N GLU A 27 6.27 -1.08 -2.34
CA GLU A 27 7.57 -1.77 -2.29
C GLU A 27 8.67 -0.86 -1.71
N CYS A 28 8.62 0.45 -1.98
CA CYS A 28 9.55 1.41 -1.40
C CYS A 28 9.43 1.53 0.13
N MET A 29 8.24 1.29 0.70
CA MET A 29 8.03 1.37 2.16
C MET A 29 8.74 0.22 2.90
N HIS A 30 9.02 -0.89 2.23
CA HIS A 30 9.73 -2.01 2.82
C HIS A 30 11.22 -1.75 3.08
N PHE A 31 11.84 -0.79 2.39
CA PHE A 31 13.24 -0.45 2.66
C PHE A 31 13.40 0.11 4.08
N THR A 32 14.47 -0.32 4.77
CA THR A 32 14.72 0.02 6.18
C THR A 32 15.05 1.49 6.39
N ASP A 33 15.52 2.18 5.36
CA ASP A 33 15.80 3.62 5.35
C ASP A 33 14.58 4.47 4.95
N THR A 34 13.46 3.85 4.54
CA THR A 34 12.17 4.52 4.34
C THR A 34 11.27 4.36 5.58
N PHE A 35 10.75 3.14 5.81
CA PHE A 35 9.89 2.81 6.96
C PHE A 35 10.14 1.41 7.52
N GLY A 36 10.82 0.52 6.78
CA GLY A 36 10.98 -0.88 7.15
C GLY A 36 9.64 -1.60 7.33
N SER A 37 8.61 -1.17 6.59
CA SER A 37 7.24 -1.59 6.83
C SER A 37 7.02 -3.07 6.56
N LYS A 38 5.92 -3.63 7.06
CA LYS A 38 5.54 -5.03 6.84
C LYS A 38 4.24 -5.14 6.05
N ASP A 39 3.90 -6.36 5.67
CA ASP A 39 2.62 -6.69 5.04
C ASP A 39 1.65 -7.27 6.07
N TRP A 40 1.20 -6.44 7.02
CA TRP A 40 0.20 -6.86 8.01
C TRP A 40 -1.18 -7.05 7.40
N LYS A 41 -1.46 -6.28 6.34
CA LYS A 41 -2.69 -6.35 5.55
C LYS A 41 -2.33 -6.13 4.09
N TYR A 42 -3.04 -6.87 3.23
CA TYR A 42 -2.97 -6.73 1.79
C TYR A 42 -4.23 -6.05 1.23
N THR A 43 -4.01 -5.42 0.09
CA THR A 43 -4.97 -4.77 -0.79
C THR A 43 -5.35 -3.37 -0.34
N ILE A 44 -4.93 -2.42 -1.17
CA ILE A 44 -5.32 -1.02 -1.08
C ILE A 44 -6.76 -0.87 -1.60
N THR A 45 -7.73 -0.89 -0.68
CA THR A 45 -9.18 -0.75 -0.96
C THR A 45 -9.83 0.22 0.01
N LYS A 46 -11.09 0.60 -0.25
CA LYS A 46 -11.89 1.39 0.71
C LYS A 46 -12.01 0.75 2.11
N PHE A 47 -11.85 -0.58 2.23
CA PHE A 47 -11.94 -1.28 3.51
C PHE A 47 -10.63 -1.23 4.30
N LEU A 48 -9.52 -0.80 3.68
CA LEU A 48 -8.23 -0.68 4.36
C LEU A 48 -8.28 0.34 5.48
N ALA A 49 -9.03 1.44 5.31
CA ALA A 49 -9.22 2.45 6.35
C ALA A 49 -9.95 1.88 7.58
N ILE A 50 -10.99 1.07 7.36
CA ILE A 50 -11.75 0.41 8.43
C ILE A 50 -10.83 -0.54 9.21
N TRP A 51 -10.11 -1.41 8.49
CA TRP A 51 -9.13 -2.30 9.12
C TRP A 51 -8.06 -1.52 9.89
N GLY A 52 -7.59 -0.40 9.34
CA GLY A 52 -6.57 0.43 9.95
C GLY A 52 -7.04 1.09 11.25
N GLN A 53 -8.30 1.51 11.32
CA GLN A 53 -8.92 2.06 12.54
C GLN A 53 -9.03 1.00 13.65
N GLU A 54 -9.30 -0.26 13.29
CA GLU A 54 -9.36 -1.39 14.23
C GLU A 54 -7.97 -1.87 14.66
N ASN A 55 -6.94 -1.68 13.82
CA ASN A 55 -5.59 -2.20 14.03
C ASN A 55 -4.51 -1.11 13.95
N PRO A 56 -4.60 0.00 14.72
CA PRO A 56 -3.81 1.21 14.49
C PRO A 56 -2.30 1.00 14.61
N ARG A 57 -1.86 0.12 15.53
CA ARG A 57 -0.43 -0.23 15.70
C ARG A 57 0.16 -0.95 14.50
N GLN A 58 -0.64 -1.76 13.81
CA GLN A 58 -0.21 -2.46 12.60
C GLN A 58 -0.36 -1.55 11.38
N ALA A 59 -1.42 -0.74 11.35
CA ALA A 59 -1.72 0.19 10.26
C ALA A 59 -0.60 1.20 10.01
N ILE A 60 -0.02 1.78 11.07
CA ILE A 60 1.10 2.72 10.94
C ILE A 60 2.38 2.06 10.39
N ASN A 61 2.44 0.72 10.39
CA ASN A 61 3.60 -0.06 9.96
C ASN A 61 3.24 -1.06 8.85
N THR A 62 2.15 -0.84 8.10
CA THR A 62 1.80 -1.69 6.96
C THR A 62 2.02 -0.92 5.66
N ALA A 63 2.73 -1.56 4.72
CA ALA A 63 3.12 -0.94 3.44
C ALA A 63 1.91 -0.40 2.66
N ASP A 64 0.81 -1.15 2.63
CA ASP A 64 -0.43 -0.74 1.96
C ASP A 64 -1.10 0.51 2.58
N SER A 65 -1.07 0.68 3.90
CA SER A 65 -1.64 1.87 4.55
C SER A 65 -0.79 3.10 4.29
N LEU A 66 0.54 2.95 4.32
CA LEU A 66 1.47 4.02 3.98
C LEU A 66 1.35 4.39 2.49
N ALA A 67 1.25 3.39 1.61
CA ALA A 67 1.05 3.60 0.18
C ALA A 67 -0.29 4.28 -0.10
N GLY A 68 -1.37 3.86 0.55
CA GLY A 68 -2.68 4.51 0.44
C GLY A 68 -2.66 5.95 0.95
N TYR A 69 -1.97 6.22 2.07
CA TYR A 69 -1.82 7.57 2.63
C TYR A 69 -1.07 8.53 1.69
N VAL A 70 -0.02 8.05 1.01
CA VAL A 70 0.76 8.87 0.07
C VAL A 70 0.08 9.00 -1.29
N ALA A 71 -0.50 7.92 -1.81
CA ALA A 71 -1.04 7.88 -3.16
C ALA A 71 -2.41 8.55 -3.28
N TYR A 72 -3.18 8.63 -2.19
CA TYR A 72 -4.54 9.15 -2.20
C TYR A 72 -4.66 10.35 -1.27
N GLU A 73 -4.61 11.54 -1.86
CA GLU A 73 -5.11 12.73 -1.21
C GLU A 73 -6.63 12.79 -1.36
N TYR A 74 -7.38 12.42 -0.31
CA TYR A 74 -8.71 12.97 0.02
C TYR A 74 -9.03 12.76 1.51
#